data_AF-A0A661HBP8-F1
#
_entry.id   AF-A0A661HBP8-F1
#
_cell.length_a   1.000
_cell.length_b   1.000
_cell.length_c   1.000
_cell.angle_alpha   90.00
_cell.angle_beta   90.00
_cell.angle_gamma   90.00
#
_symmetry.space_group_name_H-M   'P 1'
#
loop_
_entity.id
_entity.type
_entity.pdbx_description
1 polymer ?
#
loop_
_entity_poly.entity_id
_entity_poly.type
_entity_poly.pdbx_seq_one_letter_code
_entity_poly.pdbx_strand_id
1 'polypeptide(L)'
;MQTTTVFLVLVGLSVISFFLGRRRSRTVAKNQGGVKALHSLPKHYGYMAAAWAALPALLILVLWLAFETRVLHDLVLAELPPNVQQMRPSEMGLYYNQIESYARGSIDAAQLDEAQVAAATHYNVLVSNSGKLKGLMVFLVAVIGGLLAMQRVTPALRARNHVENIFKWILFACSFLAVLTTLGIVMSVLFEAIRFFKV
;
A
#
# COMPACT_ATOMS: atom_id res chain seq x y z
N MET A 1 -8.54 5.09 9.56
CA MET A 1 -8.63 6.07 8.45
C MET A 1 -8.97 5.32 7.17
N GLN A 2 -9.79 5.92 6.29
CA GLN A 2 -10.05 5.31 4.98
C GLN A 2 -8.74 5.21 4.18
N THR A 3 -8.55 4.10 3.47
CA THR A 3 -7.35 3.86 2.65
C THR A 3 -7.14 4.98 1.63
N THR A 4 -8.22 5.53 1.07
CA THR A 4 -8.20 6.69 0.18
C THR A 4 -7.57 7.91 0.82
N THR A 5 -7.88 8.20 2.09
CA THR A 5 -7.27 9.32 2.83
C THR A 5 -5.77 9.12 3.00
N VAL A 6 -5.33 7.91 3.37
CA VAL A 6 -3.90 7.59 3.53
C VAL A 6 -3.16 7.77 2.20
N PHE A 7 -3.77 7.31 1.09
CA PHE A 7 -3.21 7.49 -0.24
C PHE A 7 -3.10 8.97 -0.63
N LEU A 8 -4.13 9.78 -0.38
CA LEU A 8 -4.10 11.23 -0.65
C LEU A 8 -3.03 11.94 0.17
N VAL A 9 -2.88 11.60 1.46
CA VAL A 9 -1.81 12.12 2.32
C VAL A 9 -0.44 11.76 1.76
N LEU A 10 -0.26 10.52 1.31
CA LEU A 10 0.99 10.06 0.71
C LEU A 10 1.34 10.82 -0.57
N VAL A 11 0.35 11.06 -1.44
CA VAL A 11 0.53 11.92 -2.63
C VAL A 11 0.95 13.32 -2.21
N GLY A 12 0.27 13.92 -1.22
CA GLY A 12 0.64 15.23 -0.67
C GLY A 12 2.08 15.29 -0.15
N LEU A 13 2.50 14.31 0.65
CA LEU A 13 3.87 14.20 1.17
C LEU A 13 4.91 14.03 0.06
N SER A 14 4.57 13.30 -0.99
CA SER A 14 5.45 13.10 -2.15
C SER A 14 5.65 14.42 -2.92
N VAL A 15 4.58 15.19 -3.10
CA VAL A 15 4.64 16.53 -3.71
C VAL A 15 5.46 17.49 -2.84
N ILE A 16 5.25 17.48 -1.52
CA ILE A 16 6.04 18.29 -0.58
C ILE A 16 7.53 17.91 -0.69
N SER A 17 7.83 16.61 -0.68
CA SER A 17 9.20 16.09 -0.82
C SER A 17 9.85 16.50 -2.14
N PHE A 18 9.10 16.54 -3.24
CA PHE A 18 9.57 17.07 -4.53
C PHE A 18 10.04 18.53 -4.42
N PHE A 19 9.19 19.39 -3.87
CA PHE A 19 9.50 20.82 -3.75
C PHE A 19 10.66 21.06 -2.79
N LEU A 20 10.70 20.33 -1.68
CA LEU A 20 11.78 20.40 -0.70
C LEU A 20 13.13 19.95 -1.30
N GLY A 21 13.17 18.82 -2.00
CA GLY A 21 14.37 18.32 -2.67
C GLY A 21 14.89 19.31 -3.73
N ARG A 22 13.98 19.90 -4.52
CA ARG A 22 14.31 20.91 -5.53
C ARG A 22 14.80 22.23 -4.91
N ARG A 23 14.22 22.66 -3.79
CA ARG A 23 14.67 23.86 -3.05
C ARG A 23 16.05 23.62 -2.44
N ARG A 24 16.25 22.49 -1.77
CA ARG A 24 17.52 22.11 -1.14
C ARG A 24 18.66 22.09 -2.16
N SER A 25 18.45 21.50 -3.34
CA SER A 25 19.51 21.42 -4.36
C SER A 25 19.97 22.80 -4.82
N ARG A 26 19.06 23.78 -4.94
CA ARG A 26 19.39 25.18 -5.28
C ARG A 26 20.17 25.86 -4.16
N THR A 27 19.76 25.66 -2.91
CA THR A 27 20.44 26.25 -1.75
C THR A 27 21.86 25.72 -1.61
N VAL A 28 22.07 24.41 -1.74
CA VAL A 28 23.41 23.80 -1.66
C VAL A 28 24.30 24.27 -2.81
N ALA A 29 23.72 24.44 -4.01
CA ALA A 29 24.46 24.91 -5.18
C ALA A 29 24.84 26.40 -5.11
N LYS A 30 24.09 27.23 -4.35
CA LYS A 30 24.36 28.68 -4.22
C LYS A 30 25.80 28.97 -3.76
N ASN A 31 26.32 28.14 -2.85
CA ASN A 31 27.66 28.32 -2.28
C ASN A 31 28.79 27.77 -3.16
N GLN A 32 28.48 27.10 -4.27
CA GLN A 32 29.47 26.40 -5.11
C GLN A 32 29.48 26.88 -6.57
N GLY A 33 28.89 28.05 -6.87
CA GLY A 33 28.79 28.58 -8.25
C GLY A 33 27.37 28.54 -8.84
N GLY A 34 26.35 28.34 -8.00
CA GLY A 34 24.95 28.32 -8.39
C GLY A 34 24.54 27.04 -9.11
N VAL A 35 23.44 27.07 -9.86
CA VAL A 35 22.84 25.88 -10.48
C VAL A 35 23.78 25.16 -11.46
N LYS A 36 24.76 25.87 -12.03
CA LYS A 36 25.77 25.30 -12.94
C LYS A 36 26.73 24.32 -12.25
N ALA A 37 26.90 24.44 -10.94
CA ALA A 37 27.74 23.54 -10.15
C ALA A 37 27.07 22.18 -9.87
N LEU A 38 25.76 22.06 -10.10
CA LEU A 38 25.05 20.79 -9.96
C LEU A 38 25.28 19.92 -11.18
N HIS A 39 25.62 18.65 -10.97
CA HIS A 39 25.70 17.68 -12.07
C HIS A 39 24.33 17.40 -12.71
N SER A 40 23.24 17.53 -11.96
CA SER A 40 21.87 17.28 -12.43
C SER A 40 20.98 18.51 -12.26
N LEU A 41 20.02 18.70 -13.17
CA LEU A 41 19.03 19.77 -13.03
C LEU A 41 18.26 19.63 -11.70
N PRO A 42 17.95 20.72 -10.98
CA PRO A 42 17.21 20.70 -9.71
C PRO A 42 15.91 19.89 -9.73
N LYS A 43 15.25 19.76 -10.89
CA LYS A 43 14.05 18.93 -11.06
C LYS A 43 14.32 17.45 -10.74
N HIS A 44 15.47 16.90 -11.11
CA HIS A 44 15.81 15.48 -10.87
C HIS A 44 15.98 15.18 -9.38
N TYR A 45 16.54 16.11 -8.61
CA TYR A 45 16.60 15.98 -7.15
C TYR A 45 15.20 15.97 -6.51
N GLY A 46 14.28 16.77 -7.06
CA GLY A 46 12.87 16.72 -6.67
C GLY A 46 12.23 15.37 -6.99
N TYR A 47 12.39 14.86 -8.22
CA TYR A 47 11.84 13.54 -8.59
C TYR A 47 12.41 12.42 -7.73
N MET A 48 13.71 12.45 -7.45
CA MET A 48 14.36 11.50 -6.56
C MET A 48 13.77 11.55 -5.15
N ALA A 49 13.61 12.74 -4.57
CA ALA A 49 13.04 12.91 -3.24
C ALA A 49 11.57 12.47 -3.15
N ALA A 50 10.78 12.78 -4.17
CA ALA A 50 9.40 12.30 -4.27
C ALA A 50 9.34 10.77 -4.35
N ALA A 51 10.19 10.15 -5.18
CA ALA A 51 10.22 8.70 -5.32
C ALA A 51 10.68 8.00 -4.03
N TRP A 52 11.64 8.59 -3.32
CA TRP A 52 12.11 8.07 -2.02
C TRP A 52 11.08 8.21 -0.90
N ALA A 53 10.19 9.20 -0.95
CA ALA A 53 9.05 9.28 -0.04
C ALA A 53 7.93 8.31 -0.45
N ALA A 54 7.60 8.24 -1.74
CA ALA A 54 6.46 7.50 -2.26
C ALA A 54 6.67 5.99 -2.28
N LEU A 55 7.78 5.50 -2.86
CA LEU A 55 7.98 4.07 -3.12
C LEU A 55 8.01 3.21 -1.84
N PRO A 56 8.82 3.51 -0.81
CA PRO A 56 8.85 2.68 0.40
C PRO A 56 7.51 2.76 1.15
N ALA A 57 6.86 3.92 1.19
CA ALA A 57 5.57 4.08 1.84
C ALA A 57 4.44 3.35 1.10
N LEU A 58 4.46 3.36 -0.24
CA LEU A 58 3.55 2.56 -1.08
C LEU A 58 3.76 1.06 -0.84
N LEU A 59 5.01 0.61 -0.75
CA LEU A 59 5.32 -0.80 -0.46
C LEU A 59 4.73 -1.21 0.88
N ILE A 60 4.92 -0.41 1.93
CA ILE A 60 4.33 -0.66 3.25
C ILE A 60 2.80 -0.65 3.19
N LEU A 61 2.19 0.28 2.45
CA LEU A 61 0.74 0.31 2.29
C LEU A 61 0.21 -0.95 1.60
N VAL A 62 0.87 -1.41 0.53
CA VAL A 62 0.48 -2.64 -0.18
C VAL A 62 0.64 -3.86 0.71
N LEU A 63 1.76 -3.98 1.43
CA LEU A 63 1.96 -5.07 2.38
C LEU A 63 0.88 -5.04 3.47
N TRP A 64 0.60 -3.86 4.03
CA TRP A 64 -0.47 -3.71 5.02
C TRP A 64 -1.80 -4.20 4.48
N LEU A 65 -2.21 -3.77 3.29
CA LEU A 65 -3.48 -4.19 2.68
C LEU A 65 -3.54 -5.70 2.42
N ALA A 66 -2.41 -6.34 2.09
CA ALA A 66 -2.35 -7.78 1.88
C ALA A 66 -2.50 -8.58 3.19
N PHE A 67 -2.01 -8.05 4.32
CA PHE A 67 -2.02 -8.75 5.62
C PHE A 67 -3.19 -8.34 6.52
N GLU A 68 -3.71 -7.11 6.42
CA GLU A 68 -4.76 -6.55 7.28
C GLU A 68 -5.99 -7.46 7.33
N THR A 69 -6.48 -7.92 6.17
CA THR A 69 -7.66 -8.79 6.10
C THR A 69 -7.45 -10.13 6.83
N ARG A 70 -6.27 -10.75 6.68
CA ARG A 70 -5.98 -12.05 7.32
C ARG A 70 -5.86 -11.90 8.83
N VAL A 71 -5.09 -10.90 9.29
CA VAL A 71 -4.87 -10.64 10.71
C VAL A 71 -6.18 -10.30 11.42
N LEU A 72 -7.03 -9.46 10.81
CA LEU A 72 -8.33 -9.11 11.38
C LEU A 72 -9.24 -10.33 11.50
N HIS A 73 -9.31 -11.16 10.45
CA HIS A 73 -10.10 -12.38 10.46
C HIS A 73 -9.67 -13.34 11.57
N ASP A 74 -8.36 -13.60 11.70
CA ASP A 74 -7.84 -14.55 12.69
C ASP A 74 -8.04 -14.03 14.13
N LEU A 75 -7.90 -12.73 14.37
CA LEU A 75 -8.15 -12.12 15.68
C LEU A 75 -9.62 -12.19 16.08
N VAL A 76 -10.55 -11.99 15.13
CA VAL A 76 -11.99 -12.05 15.41
C VAL A 76 -12.43 -13.50 15.65
N LEU A 77 -11.92 -14.46 14.86
CA LEU A 77 -12.22 -15.87 15.07
C LEU A 77 -11.73 -16.40 16.42
N ALA A 78 -10.57 -15.94 16.89
CA ALA A 78 -10.00 -16.36 18.17
C ALA A 78 -10.88 -16.00 19.37
N GLU A 79 -11.72 -14.97 19.23
CA GLU A 79 -12.58 -14.45 20.30
C GLU A 79 -14.03 -14.96 20.20
N LEU A 80 -14.38 -15.66 19.12
CA LEU A 80 -15.69 -16.29 18.98
C LEU A 80 -15.86 -17.45 19.98
N PRO A 81 -17.08 -17.71 20.47
CA PRO A 81 -17.36 -18.87 21.33
C PRO A 81 -16.93 -20.19 20.68
N PRO A 82 -16.47 -21.19 21.46
CA PRO A 82 -16.01 -22.47 20.91
C PRO A 82 -17.10 -23.20 20.10
N ASN A 83 -18.37 -22.92 20.40
CA ASN A 83 -19.55 -23.44 19.69
C ASN A 83 -19.57 -23.03 18.21
N VAL A 84 -19.10 -21.81 17.91
CA VAL A 84 -19.03 -21.26 16.55
C VAL A 84 -17.75 -21.72 15.85
N GLN A 85 -16.66 -21.88 16.59
CA GLN A 85 -15.38 -22.38 16.08
C GLN A 85 -15.45 -23.83 15.59
N GLN A 86 -16.42 -24.62 16.07
CA GLN A 86 -16.64 -26.01 15.66
C GLN A 86 -17.53 -26.17 14.42
N MET A 87 -18.07 -25.08 13.86
CA MET A 87 -18.92 -25.11 12.67
C MET A 87 -18.14 -25.52 11.40
N ARG A 88 -18.85 -25.98 10.37
CA ARG A 88 -18.23 -26.30 9.08
C ARG A 88 -17.62 -25.03 8.45
N PRO A 89 -16.51 -25.13 7.68
CA PRO A 89 -15.84 -23.96 7.10
C PRO A 89 -16.76 -23.05 6.26
N SER A 90 -17.74 -23.62 5.57
CA SER A 90 -18.72 -22.89 4.77
C SER A 90 -19.71 -22.07 5.62
N GLU A 91 -20.12 -22.61 6.76
CA GLU A 91 -21.05 -21.96 7.69
C GLU A 91 -20.33 -20.85 8.45
N MET A 92 -19.08 -21.09 8.84
CA MET A 92 -18.21 -20.12 9.50
C MET A 92 -17.90 -18.92 8.60
N GLY A 93 -17.61 -19.16 7.32
CA GLY A 93 -17.40 -18.07 6.34
C GLY A 93 -18.64 -17.20 6.15
N LEU A 94 -19.84 -17.80 6.13
CA LEU A 94 -21.09 -17.04 6.07
C LEU A 94 -21.32 -16.24 7.37
N TYR A 95 -21.06 -16.85 8.51
CA TYR A 95 -21.20 -16.21 9.82
C TYR A 95 -20.27 -14.99 9.95
N TYR A 96 -19.01 -15.12 9.54
CA TYR A 96 -18.05 -14.01 9.51
C TYR A 96 -18.49 -12.91 8.54
N ASN A 97 -18.98 -13.25 7.34
CA ASN A 97 -19.49 -12.27 6.38
C ASN A 97 -20.68 -11.46 6.93
N GLN A 98 -21.55 -12.07 7.74
CA GLN A 98 -22.66 -11.36 8.40
C GLN A 98 -22.13 -10.36 9.44
N ILE A 99 -21.12 -10.75 10.24
CA ILE A 99 -20.43 -9.86 11.18
C ILE A 99 -19.83 -8.66 10.44
N GLU A 100 -19.09 -8.91 9.36
CA GLU A 100 -18.48 -7.84 8.55
C GLU A 100 -19.54 -6.94 7.91
N SER A 101 -20.64 -7.52 7.43
CA SER A 101 -21.74 -6.76 6.81
C SER A 101 -22.46 -5.87 7.82
N TYR A 102 -22.71 -6.33 9.04
CA TYR A 102 -23.25 -5.52 10.12
C TYR A 102 -22.25 -4.42 10.54
N ALA A 103 -20.97 -4.77 10.69
CA ALA A 103 -19.93 -3.82 11.04
C ALA A 103 -19.80 -2.67 10.01
N ARG A 104 -20.01 -2.96 8.72
CA ARG A 104 -20.05 -1.96 7.64
C ARG A 104 -21.38 -1.18 7.55
N GLY A 105 -22.38 -1.54 8.35
CA GLY A 105 -23.70 -0.89 8.37
C GLY A 105 -24.66 -1.36 7.27
N SER A 106 -24.43 -2.55 6.70
CA SER A 106 -25.26 -3.09 5.61
C SER A 106 -26.44 -3.96 6.10
N ILE A 107 -26.45 -4.36 7.38
CA ILE A 107 -27.45 -5.24 7.98
C ILE A 107 -27.87 -4.66 9.34
N ASP A 108 -29.13 -4.83 9.73
CA ASP A 108 -29.65 -4.41 11.03
C ASP A 108 -29.44 -5.47 12.13
N ALA A 109 -29.27 -5.02 13.38
CA ALA A 109 -29.02 -5.89 14.53
C ALA A 109 -30.13 -6.93 14.77
N ALA A 110 -31.34 -6.67 14.29
CA ALA A 110 -32.49 -7.57 14.44
C ALA A 110 -32.34 -8.91 13.69
N GLN A 111 -31.39 -9.00 12.74
CA GLN A 111 -31.12 -10.20 11.97
C GLN A 111 -29.94 -11.02 12.50
N LEU A 112 -29.29 -10.56 13.58
CA LEU A 112 -28.07 -11.14 14.12
C LEU A 112 -28.26 -11.62 15.57
N ASP A 113 -27.50 -12.64 15.92
CA ASP A 113 -27.39 -13.12 17.30
C ASP A 113 -26.57 -12.15 18.17
N GLU A 114 -26.77 -12.17 19.49
CA GLU A 114 -26.04 -11.31 20.43
C GLU A 114 -24.53 -11.52 20.32
N ALA A 115 -24.09 -12.77 20.07
CA ALA A 115 -22.69 -13.11 19.83
C ALA A 115 -22.14 -12.47 18.55
N GLN A 116 -22.95 -12.33 17.49
CA GLN A 116 -22.54 -11.69 16.24
C GLN A 116 -22.43 -10.17 16.40
N VAL A 117 -23.36 -9.55 17.13
CA VAL A 117 -23.32 -8.12 17.43
C VAL A 117 -22.09 -7.79 18.28
N ALA A 118 -21.81 -8.57 19.31
CA ALA A 118 -20.61 -8.42 20.13
C ALA A 118 -19.33 -8.54 19.29
N ALA A 119 -19.22 -9.59 18.47
CA ALA A 119 -18.07 -9.78 17.58
C ALA A 119 -17.90 -8.62 16.57
N ALA A 120 -18.99 -8.05 16.06
CA ALA A 120 -18.94 -6.93 15.12
C ALA A 120 -18.50 -5.62 15.77
N THR A 121 -18.90 -5.37 17.04
CA THR A 121 -18.38 -4.21 17.78
C THR A 121 -16.88 -4.31 17.99
N HIS A 122 -16.38 -5.50 18.33
CA HIS A 122 -14.95 -5.74 18.46
C HIS A 122 -14.20 -5.57 17.12
N TYR A 123 -14.75 -6.12 16.03
CA TYR A 123 -14.24 -5.93 14.68
C TYR A 123 -14.10 -4.44 14.33
N ASN A 124 -15.09 -3.61 14.66
CA ASN A 124 -15.03 -2.17 14.40
C ASN A 124 -13.91 -1.46 15.17
N VAL A 125 -13.66 -1.85 16.42
CA VAL A 125 -12.52 -1.32 17.20
C VAL A 125 -11.20 -1.73 16.57
N LEU A 126 -11.06 -2.99 16.16
CA LEU A 126 -9.87 -3.50 15.49
C LEU A 126 -9.60 -2.80 14.16
N VAL A 127 -10.61 -2.63 13.31
CA VAL A 127 -10.50 -1.91 12.04
C VAL A 127 -10.14 -0.44 12.27
N SER A 128 -10.73 0.21 13.28
CA SER A 128 -10.41 1.60 13.62
C SER A 128 -8.95 1.76 14.05
N ASN A 129 -8.47 0.86 14.91
CA ASN A 129 -7.08 0.87 15.40
C ASN A 129 -6.08 0.52 14.30
N SER A 130 -6.32 -0.55 13.53
CA SER A 130 -5.52 -0.91 12.35
C SER A 130 -5.47 0.25 11.35
N GLY A 131 -6.59 0.93 11.12
CA GLY A 131 -6.66 2.09 10.25
C GLY A 131 -5.84 3.29 10.73
N LYS A 132 -5.68 3.49 12.05
CA LYS A 132 -4.80 4.54 12.61
C LYS A 132 -3.33 4.12 12.49
N LEU A 133 -3.02 2.87 12.82
CA LEU A 133 -1.66 2.33 12.77
C LEU A 133 -1.11 2.31 11.35
N LYS A 134 -1.92 1.89 10.36
CA LYS A 134 -1.63 2.03 8.92
C LYS A 134 -1.26 3.45 8.54
N GLY A 135 -2.10 4.42 8.91
CA GLY A 135 -1.89 5.83 8.58
C GLY A 135 -0.59 6.37 9.18
N LEU A 136 -0.34 6.05 10.46
CA LEU A 136 0.90 6.43 11.15
C LEU A 136 2.14 5.82 10.50
N MET A 137 2.12 4.52 10.21
CA MET A 137 3.25 3.82 9.57
C MET A 137 3.59 4.39 8.20
N VAL A 138 2.58 4.55 7.33
CA VAL A 138 2.77 5.11 5.99
C VAL A 138 3.29 6.54 6.06
N PHE A 139 2.75 7.35 6.98
CA PHE A 139 3.21 8.72 7.21
C PHE A 139 4.69 8.76 7.64
N LEU A 140 5.07 7.98 8.65
CA LEU A 140 6.44 7.93 9.15
C LEU A 140 7.42 7.49 8.07
N VAL A 141 7.11 6.42 7.34
CA VAL A 141 7.97 5.90 6.27
C VAL A 141 8.12 6.91 5.15
N ALA A 142 7.05 7.60 4.75
CA ALA A 142 7.11 8.64 3.73
C ALA A 142 7.97 9.84 4.17
N VAL A 143 7.82 10.29 5.42
CA VAL A 143 8.62 11.37 5.98
C VAL A 143 10.10 10.98 6.07
N ILE A 144 10.40 9.79 6.60
CA ILE A 144 11.78 9.28 6.69
C ILE A 144 12.39 9.16 5.29
N GLY A 145 11.67 8.58 4.33
CA GLY A 145 12.12 8.46 2.94
C GLY A 145 12.44 9.81 2.31
N GLY A 146 11.56 10.80 2.49
CA GLY A 146 11.79 12.18 2.05
C GLY A 146 13.00 12.83 2.72
N LEU A 147 13.14 12.70 4.04
CA LEU A 147 14.27 13.25 4.81
C LEU A 147 15.61 12.63 4.39
N LEU A 148 15.66 11.31 4.23
CA LEU A 148 16.87 10.62 3.75
C LEU A 148 17.27 11.08 2.35
N ALA A 149 16.29 11.29 1.47
CA ALA A 149 16.58 11.85 0.15
C ALA A 149 17.14 13.27 0.24
N MET A 150 16.61 14.11 1.15
CA MET A 150 17.11 15.46 1.39
C MET A 150 18.53 15.47 1.96
N GLN A 151 18.86 14.53 2.85
CA GLN A 151 20.22 14.38 3.40
C GLN A 151 21.23 13.96 2.33
N ARG A 152 20.80 13.17 1.33
CA ARG A 152 21.65 12.75 0.20
C ARG A 152 21.84 13.81 -0.87
N VAL A 153 21.15 14.95 -0.83
CA VAL A 153 21.31 16.01 -1.83
C VAL A 153 22.68 16.66 -1.70
N THR A 154 23.62 16.22 -2.54
CA THR A 154 24.94 16.83 -2.72
C THR A 154 25.14 17.29 -4.17
N PRO A 155 26.01 18.28 -4.44
CA PRO A 155 26.24 18.79 -5.79
C PRO A 155 26.82 17.76 -6.76
N ALA A 156 27.65 16.85 -6.24
CA ALA A 156 28.26 15.76 -6.98
C ALA A 156 27.28 14.61 -7.28
N LEU A 157 26.12 14.54 -6.61
CA LEU A 157 25.16 13.46 -6.79
C LEU A 157 24.57 13.48 -8.20
N ARG A 158 24.65 12.33 -8.89
CA ARG A 158 23.97 12.10 -10.17
C ARG A 158 22.51 11.72 -9.95
N ALA A 159 21.68 12.71 -9.58
CA ALA A 159 20.26 12.50 -9.31
C ALA A 159 19.49 11.92 -10.52
N ARG A 160 19.90 12.27 -11.74
CA ARG A 160 19.31 11.72 -12.98
C ARG A 160 19.40 10.19 -13.03
N ASN A 161 20.58 9.62 -12.78
CA ASN A 161 20.79 8.17 -12.84
C ASN A 161 19.92 7.41 -11.84
N HIS A 162 19.71 7.99 -10.65
CA HIS A 162 18.85 7.38 -9.63
C HIS A 162 17.40 7.33 -10.10
N VAL A 163 16.89 8.44 -10.63
CA VAL A 163 15.52 8.51 -11.17
C VAL A 163 15.34 7.58 -12.35
N GLU A 164 16.29 7.56 -13.30
CA GLU A 164 16.24 6.63 -14.44
C GLU A 164 16.25 5.17 -14.01
N ASN A 165 17.06 4.81 -13.01
CA ASN A 165 17.08 3.44 -12.49
C ASN A 165 15.74 3.04 -11.86
N ILE A 166 15.11 3.95 -11.12
CA ILE A 166 13.76 3.73 -10.55
C ILE A 166 12.74 3.47 -11.68
N PHE A 167 12.71 4.32 -12.72
CA PHE A 167 11.80 4.12 -13.84
C PHE A 167 12.08 2.82 -14.61
N LYS A 168 13.35 2.46 -14.80
CA LYS A 168 13.73 1.18 -15.44
C LYS A 168 13.16 -0.01 -14.68
N TRP A 169 13.28 -0.04 -13.35
CA TRP A 169 12.71 -1.12 -12.53
C TRP A 169 11.18 -1.15 -12.57
N ILE A 170 10.52 0.02 -12.52
CA ILE A 170 9.06 0.09 -12.64
C ILE A 170 8.59 -0.44 -14.01
N LEU A 171 9.22 0.00 -15.09
CA LEU A 171 8.89 -0.44 -16.45
C LEU A 171 9.17 -1.94 -16.64
N PHE A 172 10.28 -2.44 -16.09
CA PHE A 172 10.61 -3.86 -16.11
C PHE A 172 9.54 -4.69 -15.38
N ALA A 173 9.18 -4.31 -14.16
CA ALA A 173 8.15 -5.00 -13.37
C ALA A 173 6.79 -4.98 -14.08
N CYS A 174 6.40 -3.83 -14.64
CA CYS A 174 5.16 -3.68 -15.41
C CYS A 174 5.15 -4.60 -16.65
N SER A 175 6.21 -4.58 -17.46
CA SER A 175 6.33 -5.44 -18.64
C SER A 175 6.33 -6.93 -18.28
N PHE A 176 7.00 -7.30 -17.18
CA PHE A 176 7.04 -8.68 -16.70
C PHE A 176 5.65 -9.17 -16.29
N LEU A 177 4.90 -8.36 -15.53
CA LEU A 177 3.51 -8.66 -15.15
C LEU A 177 2.58 -8.77 -16.37
N ALA A 178 2.76 -7.90 -17.37
CA ALA A 178 1.98 -7.96 -18.61
C ALA A 178 2.19 -9.29 -19.36
N VAL A 179 3.44 -9.74 -19.49
CA VAL A 179 3.77 -11.03 -20.13
C VAL A 179 3.22 -12.22 -19.31
N LEU A 180 3.30 -12.18 -17.98
CA LEU A 180 2.69 -13.23 -17.15
C LEU A 180 1.17 -13.29 -17.29
N THR A 181 0.52 -12.15 -17.46
CA THR A 181 -0.94 -12.08 -17.61
C THR A 181 -1.36 -12.63 -18.98
N THR A 182 -0.66 -12.28 -20.06
CA THR A 182 -0.95 -12.84 -21.39
C THR A 182 -0.72 -14.35 -21.40
N LEU A 183 0.36 -14.83 -20.80
CA LEU A 183 0.63 -16.26 -20.64
C LEU A 183 -0.47 -16.96 -19.82
N GLY A 184 -0.88 -16.37 -18.71
CA GLY A 184 -1.94 -16.92 -17.85
C GLY A 184 -3.27 -17.06 -18.57
N ILE A 185 -3.65 -16.05 -19.38
CA ILE A 185 -4.87 -16.08 -20.20
C ILE A 185 -4.78 -17.21 -21.23
N VAL A 186 -3.68 -17.31 -21.98
CA VAL A 186 -3.49 -18.36 -22.99
C VAL A 186 -3.53 -19.74 -22.36
N MET A 187 -2.84 -19.93 -21.23
CA MET A 187 -2.84 -21.20 -20.51
C MET A 187 -4.23 -21.58 -19.99
N SER A 188 -5.00 -20.60 -19.50
CA SER A 188 -6.38 -20.84 -19.05
C SER A 188 -7.27 -21.34 -20.19
N VAL A 189 -7.19 -20.70 -21.37
CA VAL A 189 -7.99 -21.09 -22.54
C VAL A 189 -7.54 -22.46 -23.08
N LEU A 190 -6.23 -22.72 -23.11
CA LEU A 190 -5.69 -24.00 -23.56
C LEU A 190 -6.15 -25.15 -22.67
N PHE A 191 -6.14 -24.98 -21.34
CA PHE A 191 -6.58 -26.02 -20.41
C PHE A 191 -8.08 -26.32 -20.56
N GLU A 192 -8.92 -25.30 -20.72
CA GLU A 192 -10.35 -25.49 -20.99
C GLU A 192 -10.60 -26.22 -22.32
N ALA A 193 -9.84 -25.88 -23.38
CA ALA A 193 -9.95 -26.57 -24.66
C ALA A 193 -9.56 -28.07 -24.54
N ILE A 194 -8.47 -28.39 -23.84
CA ILE A 194 -8.06 -29.79 -23.61
C ILE A 194 -9.11 -30.55 -22.79
N ARG A 195 -9.71 -29.92 -21.78
CA ARG A 195 -10.78 -30.54 -20.98
C ARG A 195 -12.01 -30.83 -21.84
N PHE A 196 -12.37 -29.91 -22.74
CA PHE A 196 -13.49 -30.07 -23.66
C PHE A 196 -13.31 -31.26 -24.62
N PHE A 197 -12.10 -31.49 -25.15
CA PHE A 197 -11.82 -32.61 -26.05
C PHE A 197 -11.56 -33.96 -25.36
N LYS A 198 -11.49 -34.00 -24.03
CA LYS A 198 -11.30 -35.24 -23.24
C LYS A 198 -12.62 -35.91 -22.83
N VAL A 199 -13.76 -35.29 -23.12
CA VAL A 199 -15.13 -35.81 -22.95
C VAL A 199 -15.58 -36.45 -24.25
#